data_AF-A0A2W4X5Y6-F1
#
_entry.id   AF-A0A2W4X5Y6-F1
#
_cell.length_a   1.000
_cell.length_b   1.000
_cell.length_c   1.000
_cell.angle_alpha   90.00
_cell.angle_beta   90.00
_cell.angle_gamma   90.00
#
_symmetry.space_group_name_H-M   'P 1'
#
loop_
_entity.id
_entity.type
_entity.pdbx_description
1 polymer ?
#
loop_
_entity_poly.entity_id
_entity_poly.type
_entity_poly.pdbx_seq_one_letter_code
_entity_poly.pdbx_strand_id
1 'polypeptide(L)'
;MAPDRYHSVGREIADRGVGSAIIESIGLAIESRTGKSGQPWFSYFAMATPAEEAAIGKAVAEWADGDALASHIASGADFFCTEDQGKSAGLSVLNADNRLWAETTHGVKFVTLAELSAKSP
;
A
#
# COMPACT_ATOMS: atom_id res chain seq x y z
N MET A 1 -9.17 15.89 -6.02
CA MET A 1 -7.92 15.25 -5.56
C MET A 1 -6.78 16.23 -5.76
N ALA A 2 -6.08 16.58 -4.69
CA ALA A 2 -4.85 17.38 -4.79
C ALA A 2 -3.66 16.42 -5.05
N PRO A 3 -3.01 16.45 -6.22
CA PRO A 3 -1.93 15.52 -6.57
C PRO A 3 -0.78 15.51 -5.54
N ASP A 4 -0.44 16.68 -5.00
CA ASP A 4 0.59 16.83 -3.98
C ASP A 4 0.23 16.09 -2.68
N ARG A 5 -1.06 16.06 -2.32
CA ARG A 5 -1.54 15.34 -1.14
C ARG A 5 -1.48 13.84 -1.34
N TYR A 6 -1.87 13.34 -2.51
CA TYR A 6 -1.73 11.92 -2.85
C TYR A 6 -0.27 11.48 -2.76
N HIS A 7 0.65 12.24 -3.38
CA HIS A 7 2.08 11.93 -3.31
C HIS A 7 2.65 12.00 -1.89
N SER A 8 2.20 12.94 -1.05
CA SER A 8 2.61 13.03 0.36
C SER A 8 2.19 11.77 1.12
N VAL A 9 0.91 11.41 1.04
CA VAL A 9 0.37 10.26 1.78
C VAL A 9 0.98 8.95 1.26
N GLY A 10 1.18 8.81 -0.05
CA GLY A 10 1.86 7.65 -0.62
C GLY A 10 3.30 7.49 -0.08
N ARG A 11 4.04 8.58 0.09
CA ARG A 11 5.36 8.55 0.75
C ARG A 11 5.25 8.18 2.22
N GLU A 12 4.30 8.77 2.95
CA GLU A 12 4.08 8.43 4.37
C GLU A 12 3.73 6.94 4.57
N ILE A 13 2.96 6.34 3.65
CA ILE A 13 2.69 4.90 3.63
C ILE A 13 3.98 4.11 3.37
N ALA A 14 4.79 4.52 2.38
CA ALA A 14 6.05 3.85 2.06
C ALA A 14 7.08 3.95 3.21
N ASP A 15 7.17 5.09 3.91
CA ASP A 15 8.03 5.30 5.07
C ASP A 15 7.69 4.37 6.24
N ARG A 16 6.45 3.84 6.26
CA ARG A 16 6.00 2.81 7.22
C ARG A 16 6.34 1.38 6.78
N GLY A 17 7.03 1.20 5.66
CA GLY A 17 7.46 -0.10 5.13
C GLY A 17 6.33 -0.91 4.49
N VAL A 18 5.22 -0.28 4.13
CA VAL A 18 4.04 -0.91 3.50
C VAL A 18 3.68 -0.22 2.17
N GLY A 19 2.67 -0.71 1.46
CA GLY A 19 2.35 -0.23 0.11
C GLY A 19 3.50 -0.45 -0.87
N SER A 20 3.94 0.62 -1.56
CA SER A 20 4.99 0.54 -2.58
C SER A 20 6.37 0.16 -2.03
N ALA A 21 6.63 0.35 -0.74
CA ALA A 21 7.92 0.03 -0.13
C ALA A 21 8.28 -1.46 -0.25
N ILE A 22 7.27 -2.34 -0.21
CA ILE A 22 7.47 -3.79 -0.30
C ILE A 22 7.92 -4.17 -1.71
N ILE A 23 7.26 -3.66 -2.75
CA ILE A 23 7.64 -3.98 -4.13
C ILE A 23 9.00 -3.41 -4.49
N GLU A 24 9.35 -2.22 -3.98
CA GLU A 24 10.68 -1.64 -4.12
C GLU A 24 11.75 -2.51 -3.46
N SER A 25 11.50 -2.99 -2.23
CA SER A 25 12.43 -3.87 -1.52
C SER A 25 12.71 -5.18 -2.27
N ILE A 26 11.71 -5.73 -2.97
CA ILE A 26 11.89 -6.92 -3.82
C ILE A 26 12.78 -6.60 -5.03
N GLY A 27 12.58 -5.45 -5.66
CA GLY A 27 13.44 -5.00 -6.78
C GLY A 27 14.90 -4.89 -6.36
N LEU A 28 15.16 -4.27 -5.20
CA LEU A 28 16.50 -4.15 -4.62
C LEU A 28 17.10 -5.50 -4.20
N ALA A 29 16.27 -6.43 -3.72
CA ALA A 29 16.74 -7.79 -3.41
C ALA A 29 17.16 -8.56 -4.67
N ILE A 30 16.42 -8.43 -5.77
CA ILE A 30 16.79 -9.03 -7.07
C ILE A 30 18.05 -8.37 -7.62
N GLU A 31 18.19 -7.05 -7.51
CA GLU A 31 19.42 -6.33 -7.85
C GLU A 31 20.63 -6.94 -7.13
N SER A 32 20.56 -7.02 -5.80
CA SER A 32 21.64 -7.58 -4.98
C SER A 32 21.94 -9.03 -5.31
N ARG A 33 20.91 -9.85 -5.59
CA ARG A 33 21.07 -11.27 -5.94
C ARG A 33 21.75 -11.45 -7.31
N THR A 34 21.44 -10.58 -8.26
CA THR A 34 21.94 -10.70 -9.65
C THR A 34 23.29 -10.02 -9.86
N GLY A 35 23.69 -9.12 -8.95
CA GLY A 35 24.94 -8.35 -9.07
C GLY A 35 24.93 -7.34 -10.21
N LYS A 36 23.76 -7.10 -10.85
CA LYS A 36 23.56 -6.00 -11.80
C LYS A 36 23.26 -4.74 -11.00
N SER A 37 23.62 -3.58 -11.54
CA SER A 37 23.39 -2.29 -10.89
C SER A 37 23.17 -1.17 -11.91
N GLY A 38 22.64 -0.03 -11.45
CA GLY A 38 22.54 1.19 -12.25
C GLY A 38 21.29 1.27 -13.12
N GLN A 39 20.29 0.44 -12.87
CA GLN A 39 18.96 0.53 -13.45
C GLN A 39 17.93 0.81 -12.34
N PRO A 40 16.74 1.36 -12.68
CA PRO A 40 15.64 1.47 -11.73
C PRO A 40 15.22 0.11 -11.18
N TRP A 41 14.84 0.05 -9.90
CA TRP A 41 14.54 -1.20 -9.18
C TRP A 41 13.54 -2.12 -9.90
N PHE A 42 12.51 -1.55 -10.54
CA PHE A 42 11.48 -2.32 -11.25
C PHE A 42 12.01 -3.05 -12.50
N SER A 43 13.14 -2.59 -13.05
CA SER A 43 13.74 -3.21 -14.24
C SER A 43 14.31 -4.60 -13.93
N TYR A 44 14.61 -4.88 -12.66
CA TYR A 44 15.14 -6.16 -12.22
C TYR A 44 14.07 -7.27 -12.19
N PHE A 45 12.77 -6.94 -12.29
CA PHE A 45 11.69 -7.94 -12.31
C PHE A 45 11.73 -8.86 -13.52
N ALA A 46 12.34 -8.44 -14.62
CA ALA A 46 12.61 -9.33 -15.77
C ALA A 46 13.56 -10.50 -15.42
N MET A 47 14.18 -10.49 -14.23
CA MET A 47 15.08 -11.51 -13.72
C MET A 47 14.52 -12.23 -12.47
N ALA A 48 13.23 -12.07 -12.21
CA ALA A 48 12.56 -12.73 -11.10
C ALA A 48 12.52 -14.25 -11.30
N THR A 49 12.75 -14.98 -10.21
CA THR A 49 12.45 -16.41 -10.10
C THR A 49 10.95 -16.61 -9.88
N PRO A 50 10.40 -17.82 -10.08
CA PRO A 50 8.97 -18.07 -9.84
C PRO A 50 8.51 -17.74 -8.40
N ALA A 51 9.39 -17.91 -7.40
CA ALA A 51 9.09 -17.53 -6.02
C ALA A 51 9.02 -16.01 -5.83
N GLU A 52 9.90 -15.27 -6.50
CA GLU A 52 9.89 -13.80 -6.49
C GLU A 52 8.73 -13.24 -7.29
N GLU A 53 8.33 -13.84 -8.42
CA GLU A 53 7.12 -13.46 -9.15
C GLU A 53 5.87 -13.56 -8.26
N ALA A 54 5.74 -14.63 -7.48
CA ALA A 54 4.65 -14.76 -6.52
C ALA A 54 4.71 -13.70 -5.40
N ALA A 55 5.92 -13.33 -4.95
CA ALA A 55 6.11 -12.25 -3.98
C ALA A 55 5.77 -10.87 -4.58
N ILE A 56 6.17 -10.61 -5.82
CA ILE A 56 5.83 -9.40 -6.57
C ILE A 56 4.31 -9.28 -6.69
N GLY A 57 3.60 -10.36 -7.04
CA GLY A 57 2.14 -10.35 -7.13
C GLY A 57 1.46 -9.91 -5.83
N LYS A 58 1.95 -10.39 -4.68
CA LYS A 58 1.46 -9.96 -3.35
C LYS A 58 1.82 -8.50 -3.06
N ALA A 59 3.02 -8.07 -3.42
CA ALA A 59 3.48 -6.70 -3.22
C ALA A 59 2.71 -5.70 -4.11
N VAL A 60 2.30 -6.10 -5.32
CA VAL A 60 1.42 -5.30 -6.18
C VAL A 60 0.04 -5.13 -5.56
N ALA A 61 -0.54 -6.20 -4.98
CA ALA A 61 -1.83 -6.11 -4.29
C ALA A 61 -1.76 -5.14 -3.09
N GLU A 62 -0.72 -5.27 -2.29
CA GLU A 62 -0.47 -4.38 -1.14
C GLU A 62 -0.18 -2.93 -1.57
N TRP A 63 0.54 -2.71 -2.68
CA TRP A 63 0.69 -1.39 -3.27
C TRP A 63 -0.66 -0.83 -3.73
N ALA A 64 -1.51 -1.62 -4.37
CA ALA A 64 -2.83 -1.19 -4.79
C ALA A 64 -3.71 -0.74 -3.60
N ASP A 65 -3.64 -1.44 -2.45
CA ASP A 65 -4.33 -1.02 -1.23
C ASP A 65 -3.79 0.32 -0.72
N GLY A 66 -2.46 0.51 -0.77
CA GLY A 66 -1.81 1.76 -0.39
C GLY A 66 -2.22 2.92 -1.29
N ASP A 67 -2.26 2.69 -2.60
CA ASP A 67 -2.70 3.68 -3.59
C ASP A 67 -4.19 4.05 -3.41
N ALA A 68 -5.04 3.05 -3.12
CA ALA A 68 -6.45 3.28 -2.85
C ALA A 68 -6.63 4.16 -1.59
N LEU A 69 -5.92 3.85 -0.50
CA LEU A 69 -5.98 4.63 0.73
C LEU A 69 -5.45 6.06 0.54
N ALA A 70 -4.30 6.21 -0.11
CA ALA A 70 -3.71 7.51 -0.40
C ALA A 70 -4.63 8.38 -1.26
N SER A 71 -5.24 7.79 -2.29
CA SER A 71 -6.20 8.46 -3.17
C SER A 71 -7.44 8.90 -2.39
N HIS A 72 -7.93 8.04 -1.50
CA HIS A 72 -9.10 8.34 -0.67
C HIS A 72 -8.83 9.51 0.27
N ILE A 73 -7.71 9.48 1.02
CA ILE A 73 -7.28 10.58 1.89
C ILE A 73 -7.08 11.87 1.08
N ALA A 74 -6.45 11.81 -0.08
CA ALA A 74 -6.22 12.98 -0.94
C ALA A 74 -7.50 13.53 -1.60
N SER A 75 -8.57 12.74 -1.64
CA SER A 75 -9.89 13.20 -2.07
C SER A 75 -10.66 13.92 -0.96
N GLY A 76 -10.22 13.78 0.31
CA GLY A 76 -10.93 14.32 1.48
C GLY A 76 -12.18 13.53 1.85
N ALA A 77 -12.27 12.27 1.42
CA ALA A 77 -13.39 11.41 1.77
C ALA A 77 -13.25 10.89 3.22
N ASP A 78 -14.36 10.94 3.96
CA ASP A 78 -14.38 10.61 5.38
C ASP A 78 -14.32 9.11 5.66
N PHE A 79 -14.86 8.27 4.76
CA PHE A 79 -15.07 6.84 4.99
C PHE A 79 -14.38 5.96 3.95
N PHE A 80 -13.28 5.31 4.34
CA PHE A 80 -12.63 4.28 3.55
C PHE A 80 -13.34 2.94 3.78
N CYS A 81 -14.17 2.54 2.82
CA CYS A 81 -14.94 1.30 2.90
C CYS A 81 -14.11 0.10 2.41
N THR A 82 -13.81 -0.84 3.30
CA THR A 82 -13.11 -2.08 2.96
C THR A 82 -13.46 -3.21 3.93
N GLU A 83 -13.64 -4.41 3.40
CA GLU A 83 -13.76 -5.65 4.19
C GLU A 83 -12.39 -6.27 4.50
N ASP A 84 -11.32 -5.80 3.85
CA ASP A 84 -9.98 -6.33 4.05
C ASP A 84 -9.36 -5.74 5.31
N GLN A 85 -9.19 -6.58 6.33
CA GLN A 85 -8.64 -6.19 7.63
C GLN A 85 -7.13 -6.42 7.76
N GLY A 86 -6.43 -6.75 6.67
CA GLY A 86 -4.99 -6.99 6.67
C GLY A 86 -4.55 -8.13 7.60
N LYS A 87 -5.48 -9.01 8.01
CA LYS A 87 -5.26 -10.02 9.08
C LYS A 87 -4.27 -11.12 8.71
N SER A 88 -4.08 -11.35 7.42
CA SER A 88 -3.29 -12.47 6.88
C SER A 88 -1.89 -12.05 6.43
N ALA A 89 -1.60 -10.74 6.41
CA ALA A 89 -0.33 -10.17 5.96
C ALA A 89 0.34 -9.50 7.16
N GLY A 90 1.48 -10.03 7.61
CA GLY A 90 2.21 -9.44 8.74
C GLY A 90 2.57 -7.96 8.51
N LEU A 91 2.80 -7.59 7.24
CA LEU A 91 3.00 -6.23 6.76
C LEU A 91 1.87 -5.89 5.79
N SER A 92 0.96 -5.00 6.19
CA SER A 92 -0.08 -4.47 5.30
C SER A 92 -0.51 -3.07 5.73
N VAL A 93 -0.76 -2.19 4.76
CA VAL A 93 -1.32 -0.86 4.94
C VAL A 93 -2.71 -0.87 5.60
N LEU A 94 -3.43 -1.99 5.50
CA LEU A 94 -4.75 -2.17 6.10
C LEU A 94 -4.72 -2.93 7.44
N ASN A 95 -3.54 -3.19 8.02
CA ASN A 95 -3.45 -3.74 9.38
C ASN A 95 -3.91 -2.74 10.45
N ALA A 96 -4.13 -3.22 11.68
CA ALA A 96 -4.70 -2.40 12.76
C ALA A 96 -3.86 -1.15 13.08
N ASP A 97 -2.53 -1.28 13.09
CA ASP A 97 -1.63 -0.17 13.43
C ASP A 97 -1.60 0.91 12.34
N ASN A 98 -1.61 0.51 11.07
CA ASN A 98 -1.64 1.42 9.94
C ASN A 98 -3.02 2.08 9.77
N ARG A 99 -4.10 1.35 10.03
CA ARG A 99 -5.44 1.94 10.14
C ARG A 99 -5.47 3.03 11.21
N LEU A 100 -5.05 2.72 12.44
CA LEU A 100 -5.02 3.69 13.54
C LEU A 100 -4.20 4.93 13.17
N TRP A 101 -3.04 4.75 12.55
CA TRP A 101 -2.24 5.87 12.05
C TRP A 101 -3.01 6.72 11.03
N ALA A 102 -3.65 6.09 10.04
CA ALA A 102 -4.39 6.81 9.01
C ALA A 102 -5.58 7.57 9.62
N GLU A 103 -6.30 6.96 10.56
CA GLU A 103 -7.43 7.62 11.23
C GLU A 103 -7.00 8.80 12.11
N THR A 104 -5.87 8.68 12.81
CA THR A 104 -5.36 9.71 13.72
C THR A 104 -4.68 10.86 12.99
N THR A 105 -3.96 10.56 11.90
CA THR A 105 -3.15 11.54 11.15
C THR A 105 -3.95 12.23 10.06
N HIS A 106 -4.84 11.49 9.39
CA HIS A 106 -5.57 11.98 8.21
C HIS A 106 -7.08 12.09 8.42
N GLY A 107 -7.61 11.62 9.54
CA GLY A 107 -9.03 11.76 9.88
C GLY A 107 -9.97 10.80 9.16
N VAL A 108 -9.46 9.99 8.21
CA VAL A 108 -10.24 8.95 7.53
C VAL A 108 -10.79 7.94 8.54
N LYS A 109 -11.94 7.33 8.23
CA LYS A 109 -12.56 6.29 9.05
C LYS A 109 -12.70 5.01 8.25
N PHE A 110 -12.20 3.91 8.78
CA PHE A 110 -12.38 2.62 8.13
C PHE A 110 -13.75 2.07 8.48
N VAL A 111 -14.50 1.66 7.46
CA VAL A 111 -15.83 1.06 7.62
C VAL A 111 -15.97 -0.18 6.75
N THR A 112 -16.78 -1.12 7.19
CA THR A 112 -17.30 -2.23 6.37
C THR A 112 -18.44 -1.73 5.49
N LEU A 113 -18.85 -2.53 4.50
CA LEU A 113 -20.00 -2.19 3.67
C LEU A 113 -21.28 -2.08 4.51
N ALA A 114 -21.43 -2.95 5.51
CA ALA A 114 -22.55 -2.93 6.43
C ALA A 114 -22.60 -1.62 7.25
N GLU A 115 -21.46 -1.18 7.77
CA GLU A 115 -21.36 0.08 8.51
C GLU A 115 -21.56 1.31 7.62
N LEU A 116 -21.09 1.28 6.37
CA LEU A 116 -21.31 2.35 5.42
C LEU A 116 -22.80 2.45 5.05
N SER A 117 -23.46 1.32 4.80
CA SER A 117 -24.89 1.28 4.48
C SER A 117 -25.75 1.85 5.60
N ALA A 118 -25.35 1.71 6.86
CA ALA A 118 -26.07 2.28 8.01
C ALA A 118 -25.86 3.81 8.16
N LYS A 119 -24.91 4.40 7.42
CA LYS A 119 -24.59 5.84 7.44
C LYS A 119 -25.24 6.60 6.29
N SER A 120 -25.77 5.90 5.28
CA SER A 120 -26.55 6.48 4.20
C SER A 120 -28.04 6.50 4.59
N PRO A 121 -28.76 7.63 4.47
CA PRO A 121 -30.19 7.72 4.78
C PRO A 121 -31.07 6.91 3.82
#